data_AF-A0AAN8J6Z9-F1
#
_entry.id   AF-A0AAN8J6Z9-F1
#
_cell.length_a   1.000
_cell.length_b   1.000
_cell.length_c   1.000
_cell.angle_alpha   90.00
_cell.angle_beta   90.00
_cell.angle_gamma   90.00
#
_symmetry.space_group_name_H-M   'P 1'
#
loop_
_entity.id
_entity.type
_entity.pdbx_description
1 polymer ?
#
loop_
_entity_poly.entity_id
_entity_poly.type
_entity_poly.pdbx_seq_one_letter_code
_entity_poly.pdbx_strand_id
1 'polypeptide(L)'
;MLEIYIDILCNQRNAFSLFSACDCHPVGALGKTCNQTTGQCPCKDGVTGLTCNRCSKGYQQSKSPIAPCIKIPNPGGHRPKPTTGSGNPCNKCKKRSRRLTLKRFCRRDFAISAQVVSREKVDDWVKFTINVQNSYKRIVNRPTNDRTRRGETYLWVPKSDLRCKCPKIRLSQRYLIVGKHRRNDSRSGFVIDRKSVVIKWKDKWQRRLRRFVKYERRGKCRQ
;
A
#
# COMPACT_ATOMS: atom_id res chain seq x y z
N MET A 1 30.40 -49.90 -36.65
CA MET A 1 29.83 -51.23 -36.32
C MET A 1 29.59 -51.38 -34.81
N LEU A 2 29.78 -50.34 -34.00
CA LEU A 2 28.66 -49.56 -33.44
C LEU A 2 27.62 -49.09 -34.47
N GLU A 3 26.34 -49.02 -34.06
CA GLU A 3 25.14 -48.46 -34.75
C GLU A 3 24.10 -49.45 -35.36
N ILE A 4 24.04 -50.75 -35.03
CA ILE A 4 22.94 -51.62 -35.56
C ILE A 4 22.19 -52.43 -34.49
N TYR A 5 22.65 -52.44 -33.22
CA TYR A 5 22.01 -53.28 -32.19
C TYR A 5 20.86 -52.61 -31.41
N ILE A 6 20.43 -51.38 -31.78
CA ILE A 6 19.32 -50.68 -31.11
C ILE A 6 18.06 -50.58 -32.01
N ASP A 7 17.98 -51.32 -33.12
CA ASP A 7 16.80 -51.26 -34.00
C ASP A 7 15.80 -52.43 -33.86
N ILE A 8 16.00 -53.39 -32.95
CA ILE A 8 15.19 -54.64 -32.91
C ILE A 8 14.15 -54.69 -31.77
N LEU A 9 13.94 -53.62 -30.98
CA LEU A 9 12.89 -53.59 -29.95
C LEU A 9 11.90 -52.41 -30.07
N CYS A 10 11.67 -51.90 -31.28
CA CYS A 10 10.62 -50.90 -31.52
C CYS A 10 9.45 -51.45 -32.36
N ASN A 11 9.01 -52.67 -32.09
CA ASN A 11 7.75 -53.20 -32.64
C ASN A 11 7.05 -54.18 -31.68
N GLN A 12 6.74 -53.71 -30.48
CA GLN A 12 5.62 -54.27 -29.71
C GLN A 12 4.75 -53.13 -29.18
N ARG A 13 3.44 -53.29 -29.40
CA ARG A 13 2.34 -52.42 -28.99
C ARG A 13 2.51 -51.92 -27.55
N ASN A 14 2.35 -50.61 -27.36
CA ASN A 14 2.38 -49.82 -26.11
C ASN A 14 3.70 -49.10 -25.75
N ALA A 15 4.13 -48.16 -26.59
CA ALA A 15 4.90 -47.00 -26.13
C ALA A 15 3.92 -45.85 -25.83
N PHE A 16 3.35 -45.81 -24.62
CA PHE A 16 2.60 -44.64 -24.15
C PHE A 16 3.59 -43.49 -23.93
N SER A 17 3.67 -42.61 -24.93
CA SER A 17 4.54 -41.44 -25.02
C SER A 17 4.59 -40.64 -23.71
N LEU A 18 5.75 -40.59 -23.07
CA LEU A 18 6.01 -39.85 -21.82
C LEU A 18 6.69 -38.49 -22.05
N PHE A 19 6.55 -37.88 -23.24
CA PHE A 19 6.89 -36.48 -23.49
C PHE A 19 5.98 -35.89 -24.58
N SER A 20 4.75 -35.51 -24.20
CA SER A 20 3.93 -34.67 -25.07
C SER A 20 4.48 -33.24 -25.03
N ALA A 21 4.92 -32.72 -26.18
CA ALA A 21 5.37 -31.34 -26.29
C ALA A 21 4.20 -30.39 -25.97
N CYS A 22 4.42 -29.44 -25.06
CA CYS A 22 3.40 -28.48 -24.64
C CYS A 22 3.03 -27.52 -25.79
N ASP A 23 1.81 -27.65 -26.33
CA ASP A 23 1.32 -26.76 -27.39
C ASP A 23 0.66 -25.49 -26.81
N CYS A 24 1.41 -24.72 -26.02
CA CYS A 24 0.88 -23.51 -25.39
C CYS A 24 0.73 -22.36 -26.41
N HIS A 25 -0.44 -21.71 -26.42
CA HIS A 25 -0.75 -20.64 -27.36
C HIS A 25 0.18 -19.41 -27.16
N PRO A 26 0.90 -18.94 -28.19
CA PRO A 26 2.01 -18.00 -28.05
C PRO A 26 1.59 -16.63 -27.50
N VAL A 27 0.35 -16.22 -27.76
CA VAL A 27 -0.19 -14.95 -27.27
C VAL A 27 -0.94 -15.12 -25.94
N GLY A 28 -1.57 -16.27 -25.73
CA GLY A 28 -2.52 -16.50 -24.63
C GLY A 28 -1.87 -17.08 -23.37
N ALA A 29 -0.77 -17.81 -23.54
CA ALA A 29 0.02 -18.35 -22.44
C ALA A 29 1.10 -17.34 -21.97
N LEU A 30 1.55 -17.54 -20.74
CA LEU A 30 2.68 -16.83 -20.12
C LEU A 30 4.03 -17.42 -20.52
N GLY A 31 4.04 -18.59 -21.14
CA GLY A 31 5.23 -19.29 -21.60
C GLY A 31 4.90 -20.54 -22.42
N LYS A 32 5.93 -21.25 -22.87
CA LYS A 32 5.83 -22.50 -23.65
C LYS A 32 5.84 -23.77 -22.80
N THR A 33 5.96 -23.62 -21.48
CA THR A 33 5.97 -24.74 -20.53
C THR A 33 4.55 -25.01 -20.04
N CYS A 34 4.16 -26.27 -20.00
CA CYS A 34 2.91 -26.73 -19.40
C CYS A 34 3.18 -27.63 -18.20
N ASN A 35 2.17 -27.84 -17.36
CA ASN A 35 2.22 -28.81 -16.28
C ASN A 35 2.39 -30.23 -16.87
N GLN A 36 3.44 -30.95 -16.50
CA GLN A 36 3.76 -32.25 -17.07
C GLN A 36 2.76 -33.36 -16.71
N THR A 37 2.02 -33.20 -15.61
CA THR A 37 1.00 -34.16 -15.17
C THR A 37 -0.36 -33.89 -15.80
N THR A 38 -0.71 -32.60 -15.99
CA THR A 38 -2.06 -32.22 -16.45
C THR A 38 -2.12 -31.67 -17.87
N GLY A 39 -0.97 -31.35 -18.47
CA GLY A 39 -0.87 -30.68 -19.78
C GLY A 39 -1.28 -29.20 -19.76
N GLN A 40 -1.63 -28.63 -18.60
CA GLN A 40 -2.17 -27.27 -18.53
C GLN A 40 -1.07 -26.20 -18.65
N CYS A 41 -1.23 -25.29 -19.59
CA CYS A 41 -0.39 -24.11 -19.77
C CYS A 41 -0.78 -22.97 -18.80
N PRO A 42 0.18 -22.15 -18.34
CA PRO A 42 -0.12 -20.97 -17.53
C PRO A 42 -0.70 -19.85 -18.41
N CYS A 43 -1.97 -19.50 -18.22
CA CYS A 43 -2.67 -18.52 -19.07
C CYS A 43 -2.57 -17.08 -18.55
N LYS A 44 -2.62 -16.10 -19.47
CA LYS A 44 -2.78 -14.67 -19.15
C LYS A 44 -4.19 -14.35 -18.64
N ASP A 45 -4.33 -13.17 -18.02
CA ASP A 45 -5.61 -12.69 -17.48
C ASP A 45 -6.73 -12.71 -18.54
N GLY A 46 -7.85 -13.36 -18.20
CA GLY A 46 -9.01 -13.47 -19.09
C GLY A 46 -8.89 -14.52 -20.20
N VAL A 47 -7.79 -15.28 -20.26
CA VAL A 47 -7.56 -16.39 -21.20
C VAL A 47 -7.79 -17.73 -20.49
N THR A 48 -8.31 -18.73 -21.21
CA THR A 48 -8.61 -20.07 -20.70
C THR A 48 -8.39 -21.15 -21.76
N GLY A 49 -8.57 -22.42 -21.38
CA GLY A 49 -8.28 -23.62 -22.16
C GLY A 49 -6.98 -24.30 -21.72
N LEU A 50 -6.82 -25.58 -22.04
CA LEU A 50 -5.63 -26.37 -21.70
C LEU A 50 -4.35 -25.70 -22.22
N THR A 51 -4.43 -25.14 -23.43
CA THR A 51 -3.34 -24.47 -24.15
C THR A 51 -3.48 -22.94 -24.14
N CYS A 52 -4.43 -22.36 -23.40
CA CYS A 52 -4.68 -20.91 -23.35
C CYS A 52 -5.09 -20.30 -24.72
N ASN A 53 -5.90 -21.01 -25.50
CA ASN A 53 -6.28 -20.64 -26.87
C ASN A 53 -7.59 -19.85 -26.99
N ARG A 54 -8.32 -19.59 -25.90
CA ARG A 54 -9.62 -18.89 -25.95
C ARG A 54 -9.82 -17.91 -24.80
N CYS A 55 -10.68 -16.92 -24.98
CA CYS A 55 -11.07 -16.02 -23.90
C CYS A 55 -12.06 -16.70 -22.95
N SER A 56 -11.93 -16.40 -21.65
CA SER A 56 -12.91 -16.78 -20.63
C SER A 56 -14.27 -16.13 -20.90
N LYS A 57 -15.35 -16.74 -20.39
CA LYS A 57 -16.70 -16.17 -20.50
C LYS A 57 -16.74 -14.73 -19.98
N GLY A 58 -17.34 -13.82 -20.76
CA GLY A 58 -17.38 -12.39 -20.44
C GLY A 58 -16.15 -11.59 -20.88
N TYR A 59 -15.22 -12.21 -21.62
CA TYR A 59 -14.08 -11.56 -22.26
C TYR A 59 -14.16 -11.70 -23.78
N GLN A 60 -13.66 -10.70 -24.50
CA GLN A 60 -13.52 -10.66 -25.94
C GLN A 60 -12.06 -10.49 -26.34
N GLN A 61 -11.70 -10.93 -27.54
CA GLN A 61 -10.35 -10.77 -28.07
C GLN A 61 -10.02 -9.28 -28.31
N SER A 62 -8.79 -8.92 -28.01
CA SER A 62 -8.24 -7.59 -28.20
C SER A 62 -7.03 -7.65 -29.14
N LYS A 63 -6.65 -6.50 -29.71
CA LYS A 63 -5.46 -6.38 -30.57
C LYS A 63 -4.13 -6.34 -29.79
N SER A 64 -4.17 -6.40 -28.46
CA SER A 64 -2.98 -6.29 -27.61
C SER A 64 -2.31 -7.65 -27.38
N PRO A 65 -1.01 -7.81 -27.69
CA PRO A 65 -0.26 -9.02 -27.34
C PRO A 65 -0.03 -9.16 -25.82
N ILE A 66 -0.12 -8.06 -25.08
CA ILE A 66 0.02 -8.03 -23.61
C ILE A 66 -1.28 -8.48 -22.94
N ALA A 67 -2.44 -8.05 -23.47
CA ALA A 67 -3.76 -8.35 -22.93
C ALA A 67 -4.70 -8.84 -24.06
N PRO A 68 -4.56 -10.10 -24.51
CA PRO A 68 -5.29 -10.60 -25.67
C PRO A 68 -6.79 -10.78 -25.42
N CYS A 69 -7.22 -10.89 -24.16
CA CYS A 69 -8.62 -10.97 -23.77
C CYS A 69 -8.97 -9.81 -22.84
N ILE A 70 -9.96 -8.99 -23.18
CA ILE A 70 -10.47 -7.89 -22.37
C ILE A 70 -11.94 -8.12 -22.01
N LYS A 71 -12.41 -7.62 -20.86
CA LYS A 71 -13.81 -7.77 -20.46
C LYS A 71 -14.77 -7.08 -21.43
N ILE A 72 -15.86 -7.76 -21.77
CA ILE A 72 -16.94 -7.19 -22.58
C ILE A 72 -17.65 -6.10 -21.77
N PRO A 73 -17.72 -4.84 -22.25
CA PRO A 73 -18.54 -3.82 -21.61
C PRO A 73 -20.02 -4.16 -21.75
N ASN A 74 -20.75 -4.27 -20.64
CA ASN A 74 -22.20 -4.48 -20.67
C ASN A 74 -22.91 -3.23 -21.22
N PRO A 75 -23.76 -3.34 -22.28
CA PRO A 75 -24.45 -2.18 -22.85
C PRO A 75 -25.57 -1.58 -21.98
N GLY A 76 -25.95 -2.22 -20.88
CA GLY A 76 -27.10 -1.81 -20.04
C GLY A 76 -26.75 -1.40 -18.61
N GLY A 77 -25.48 -1.16 -18.29
CA GLY A 77 -25.07 -0.75 -16.95
C GLY A 77 -25.01 0.76 -16.80
N HIS A 78 -26.05 1.38 -16.22
CA HIS A 78 -25.83 2.62 -15.47
C HIS A 78 -24.62 2.40 -14.58
N ARG A 79 -23.55 3.16 -14.79
CA ARG A 79 -22.37 3.14 -13.93
C ARG A 79 -22.86 3.27 -12.49
N PRO A 80 -22.77 2.22 -11.64
CA PRO A 80 -22.99 2.42 -10.24
C PRO A 80 -21.94 3.43 -9.81
N LYS A 81 -22.38 4.58 -9.30
CA LYS A 81 -21.54 5.46 -8.49
C LYS A 81 -20.78 4.53 -7.54
N PRO A 82 -19.44 4.65 -7.39
CA PRO A 82 -18.68 3.69 -6.61
C PRO A 82 -19.04 3.82 -5.12
N THR A 83 -20.11 3.17 -4.71
CA THR A 83 -20.42 2.84 -3.33
C THR A 83 -19.76 1.50 -3.05
N THR A 84 -18.58 1.60 -2.44
CA THR A 84 -17.99 0.63 -1.50
C THR A 84 -17.88 -0.83 -1.93
N GLY A 85 -16.67 -1.28 -2.30
CA GLY A 85 -16.38 -2.72 -2.21
C GLY A 85 -15.11 -3.31 -2.83
N SER A 86 -14.29 -2.61 -3.62
CA SER A 86 -12.92 -3.10 -3.95
C SER A 86 -12.07 -2.01 -4.61
N GLY A 87 -11.86 -0.92 -3.89
CA GLY A 87 -10.79 0.01 -4.22
C GLY A 87 -9.54 -0.48 -3.51
N ASN A 88 -8.43 -0.69 -4.23
CA ASN A 88 -7.14 -1.04 -3.62
C ASN A 88 -6.95 -0.17 -2.35
N PRO A 89 -6.88 -0.75 -1.14
CA PRO A 89 -7.07 -0.04 0.13
C PRO A 89 -6.04 1.09 0.35
N CYS A 90 -5.00 1.12 -0.48
CA CYS A 90 -3.91 2.06 -0.46
C CYS A 90 -4.01 3.23 -1.47
N ASN A 91 -4.99 3.24 -2.39
CA ASN A 91 -5.14 4.30 -3.42
C ASN A 91 -5.40 5.71 -2.86
N LYS A 92 -5.74 5.81 -1.57
CA LYS A 92 -5.97 7.09 -0.87
C LYS A 92 -4.69 7.69 -0.27
N CYS A 93 -3.58 6.94 -0.20
CA CYS A 93 -2.29 7.50 0.19
C CYS A 93 -1.55 8.16 -0.98
N LYS A 94 -2.25 9.03 -1.72
CA LYS A 94 -1.60 9.89 -2.71
C LYS A 94 -0.61 10.80 -1.97
N LYS A 95 0.50 11.15 -2.63
CA LYS A 95 1.67 12.03 -2.27
C LYS A 95 1.42 13.24 -1.33
N ARG A 96 0.17 13.55 -0.99
CA ARG A 96 -0.36 14.57 -0.08
C ARG A 96 0.08 14.47 1.39
N SER A 97 0.61 13.36 1.92
CA SER A 97 1.02 13.30 3.34
C SER A 97 2.33 14.04 3.67
N ARG A 98 3.07 14.52 2.66
CA ARG A 98 4.41 15.13 2.85
C ARG A 98 4.48 16.65 2.85
N ARG A 99 3.40 17.36 2.48
CA ARG A 99 3.40 18.84 2.39
C ARG A 99 2.60 19.46 3.54
N LEU A 100 3.28 20.24 4.36
CA LEU A 100 2.66 21.05 5.41
C LEU A 100 2.59 22.53 4.96
N THR A 101 1.37 23.02 4.75
CA THR A 101 1.05 24.43 4.46
C THR A 101 0.53 25.11 5.72
N LEU A 102 0.50 26.46 5.75
CA LEU A 102 -0.05 27.22 6.88
C LEU A 102 -1.51 26.84 7.15
N LYS A 103 -2.37 26.84 6.11
CA LYS A 103 -3.78 26.42 6.20
C LYS A 103 -3.92 25.02 6.81
N ARG A 104 -3.05 24.08 6.42
CA ARG A 104 -3.08 22.72 6.96
C ARG A 104 -2.56 22.63 8.39
N PHE A 105 -1.59 23.45 8.75
CA PHE A 105 -1.12 23.56 10.14
C PHE A 105 -2.22 24.10 11.04
N CYS A 106 -2.92 25.17 10.64
CA CYS A 106 -4.01 25.78 11.39
C CYS A 106 -5.15 24.78 11.70
N ARG A 107 -5.57 23.97 10.72
CA ARG A 107 -6.67 22.99 10.85
C ARG A 107 -6.36 21.74 11.69
N ARG A 108 -5.29 21.75 12.49
CA ARG A 108 -4.78 20.58 13.23
C ARG A 108 -4.60 20.92 14.70
N ASP A 109 -4.73 19.91 15.54
CA ASP A 109 -4.82 20.12 16.98
C ASP A 109 -3.44 20.06 17.63
N PHE A 110 -2.50 19.32 17.04
CA PHE A 110 -1.14 19.23 17.53
C PHE A 110 -0.11 19.20 16.40
N ALA A 111 1.10 19.66 16.72
CA ALA A 111 2.27 19.60 15.86
C ALA A 111 3.51 19.43 16.75
N ILE A 112 4.27 18.36 16.55
CA ILE A 112 5.42 18.01 17.39
C ILE A 112 6.61 17.59 16.52
N SER A 113 7.82 17.72 17.06
CA SER A 113 8.99 16.99 16.57
C SER A 113 9.34 15.89 17.56
N ALA A 114 9.45 14.66 17.07
CA ALA A 114 9.77 13.51 17.91
C ALA A 114 10.73 12.56 17.20
N GLN A 115 11.58 11.91 17.97
CA GLN A 115 12.43 10.81 17.54
C GLN A 115 11.71 9.49 17.81
N VAL A 116 11.78 8.56 16.86
CA VAL A 116 11.22 7.22 17.03
C VAL A 116 12.27 6.34 17.69
N VAL A 117 11.91 5.70 18.80
CA VAL A 117 12.81 4.86 19.59
C VAL A 117 12.58 3.39 19.23
N SER A 118 11.39 2.87 19.51
CA SER A 118 11.05 1.45 19.29
C SER A 118 9.69 1.28 18.62
N ARG A 119 9.37 0.04 18.23
CA ARG A 119 8.09 -0.35 17.61
C ARG A 119 7.58 -1.65 18.21
N GLU A 120 6.27 -1.71 18.44
CA GLU A 120 5.56 -2.85 19.00
C GLU A 120 4.26 -3.06 18.20
N LYS A 121 3.88 -4.31 17.91
CA LYS A 121 2.62 -4.63 17.21
C LYS A 121 1.58 -5.02 18.26
N VAL A 122 0.46 -4.31 18.33
CA VAL A 122 -0.62 -4.55 19.29
C VAL A 122 -1.94 -4.64 18.51
N ASP A 123 -2.55 -5.82 18.43
CA ASP A 123 -3.82 -6.07 17.73
C ASP A 123 -3.87 -5.53 16.30
N ASP A 124 -4.71 -4.55 16.00
CA ASP A 124 -4.79 -3.87 14.69
C ASP A 124 -3.92 -2.62 14.58
N TRP A 125 -3.06 -2.40 15.57
CA TRP A 125 -2.25 -1.20 15.72
C TRP A 125 -0.76 -1.53 15.77
N VAL A 126 0.04 -0.52 15.49
CA VAL A 126 1.46 -0.49 15.77
C VAL A 126 1.69 0.70 16.70
N LYS A 127 2.26 0.39 17.85
CA LYS A 127 2.65 1.33 18.88
C LYS A 127 4.14 1.65 18.67
N PHE A 128 4.45 2.91 18.49
CA PHE A 128 5.84 3.39 18.48
C PHE A 128 6.13 4.13 19.77
N THR A 129 7.22 3.77 20.43
CA THR A 129 7.77 4.61 21.49
C THR A 129 8.50 5.78 20.83
N ILE A 130 8.12 7.00 21.19
CA ILE A 130 8.67 8.22 20.63
C ILE A 130 9.17 9.14 21.75
N ASN A 131 10.31 9.77 21.53
CA ASN A 131 10.83 10.83 22.39
C ASN A 131 10.49 12.19 21.77
N VAL A 132 9.58 12.93 22.39
CA VAL A 132 9.16 14.25 21.95
C VAL A 132 10.21 15.28 22.33
N GLN A 133 10.67 16.05 21.35
CA GLN A 133 11.69 17.09 21.56
C GLN A 133 11.09 18.49 21.61
N ASN A 134 10.13 18.78 20.73
CA ASN A 134 9.49 20.08 20.70
C ASN A 134 8.00 19.93 20.37
N SER A 135 7.19 20.78 21.01
CA SER A 135 5.79 20.97 20.66
C SER A 135 5.60 22.37 20.07
N TYR A 136 4.90 22.43 18.94
CA TYR A 136 4.61 23.66 18.21
C TYR A 136 3.13 24.05 18.30
N LYS A 137 2.23 23.15 18.68
CA LYS A 137 0.82 23.45 18.99
C LYS A 137 0.41 22.82 20.31
N ARG A 138 -0.34 23.55 21.12
CA ARG A 138 -0.97 23.02 22.34
C ARG A 138 -2.09 22.07 21.95
N ILE A 139 -2.18 20.94 22.64
CA ILE A 139 -3.36 20.06 22.59
C ILE A 139 -4.47 20.80 23.31
N VAL A 140 -5.58 21.05 22.61
CA VAL A 140 -6.62 22.03 23.01
C VAL A 140 -7.37 21.65 24.31
N ASN A 141 -7.20 20.45 24.87
CA ASN A 141 -7.96 19.98 26.05
C ASN A 141 -7.08 19.28 27.12
N ARG A 142 -5.93 19.85 27.53
CA ARG A 142 -5.15 19.30 28.67
C ARG A 142 -4.86 20.39 29.71
N PRO A 143 -4.94 20.10 31.03
CA PRO A 143 -4.69 21.08 32.08
C PRO A 143 -3.33 21.75 31.96
N THR A 144 -3.27 22.99 32.42
CA THR A 144 -2.19 23.98 32.25
C THR A 144 -0.84 23.61 32.88
N ASN A 145 -0.75 22.52 33.64
CA ASN A 145 0.47 22.14 34.37
C ASN A 145 1.34 21.06 33.67
N ASP A 146 0.96 20.55 32.50
CA ASP A 146 1.80 19.65 31.68
C ASP A 146 2.86 20.49 30.92
N ARG A 147 3.79 21.08 31.70
CA ARG A 147 4.86 21.97 31.22
C ARG A 147 5.82 21.20 30.32
N THR A 148 5.50 21.23 29.03
CA THR A 148 6.35 20.77 27.93
C THR A 148 6.40 19.25 27.89
N ARG A 149 5.50 18.68 27.09
CA ARG A 149 5.37 17.25 26.70
C ARG A 149 6.63 16.67 26.02
N ARG A 150 7.83 17.09 26.42
CA ARG A 150 9.13 16.53 26.08
C ARG A 150 9.28 15.22 26.82
N GLY A 151 10.03 14.30 26.23
CA GLY A 151 10.26 12.98 26.80
C GLY A 151 9.44 11.90 26.11
N GLU A 152 9.47 10.73 26.73
CA GLU A 152 8.98 9.49 26.14
C GLU A 152 7.45 9.39 26.19
N THR A 153 6.85 8.97 25.08
CA THR A 153 5.41 8.71 24.96
C THR A 153 5.14 7.80 23.77
N TYR A 154 3.87 7.56 23.46
CA TYR A 154 3.46 6.61 22.44
C TYR A 154 2.84 7.28 21.21
N LEU A 155 3.09 6.69 20.05
CA LEU A 155 2.48 7.03 18.78
C LEU A 155 1.82 5.79 18.18
N TRP A 156 0.50 5.83 18.05
CA TRP A 156 -0.32 4.74 17.56
C TRP A 156 -0.66 4.93 16.09
N VAL A 157 -0.46 3.87 15.30
CA VAL A 157 -0.74 3.85 13.86
C VAL A 157 -1.48 2.57 13.49
N PRO A 158 -2.60 2.60 12.74
CA PRO A 158 -3.25 1.39 12.28
C PRO A 158 -2.32 0.53 11.42
N LYS A 159 -2.32 -0.79 11.61
CA LYS A 159 -1.55 -1.74 10.78
C LYS A 159 -1.89 -1.59 9.30
N SER A 160 -3.18 -1.36 8.99
CA SER A 160 -3.67 -1.15 7.62
C SER A 160 -3.05 0.06 6.91
N ASP A 161 -2.70 1.11 7.65
CA ASP A 161 -2.06 2.32 7.11
C ASP A 161 -0.58 2.07 6.82
N LEU A 162 0.10 1.34 7.69
CA LEU A 162 1.51 0.95 7.50
C LEU A 162 1.70 -0.04 6.34
N ARG A 163 0.75 -0.98 6.11
CA ARG A 163 0.74 -1.85 4.92
C ARG A 163 0.75 -1.05 3.62
N CYS A 164 0.08 0.10 3.61
CA CYS A 164 0.07 1.02 2.48
C CYS A 164 1.32 1.90 2.35
N LYS A 165 2.38 1.62 3.12
CA LYS A 165 3.63 2.41 3.21
C LYS A 165 3.36 3.87 3.62
N CYS A 166 2.36 4.11 4.48
CA CYS A 166 1.87 5.43 4.82
C CYS A 166 1.41 5.56 6.27
N PRO A 167 2.16 6.21 7.16
CA PRO A 167 3.46 6.88 6.97
C PRO A 167 4.66 5.91 6.91
N LYS A 168 5.73 6.31 6.21
CA LYS A 168 7.02 5.61 6.26
C LYS A 168 7.80 6.04 7.50
N ILE A 169 7.64 5.30 8.59
CA ILE A 169 8.33 5.55 9.86
C ILE A 169 9.51 4.58 9.98
N ARG A 170 10.69 5.13 10.31
CA ARG A 170 11.92 4.38 10.60
C ARG A 170 12.34 4.66 12.05
N LEU A 171 12.93 3.67 12.69
CA LEU A 171 13.52 3.82 14.03
C LEU A 171 14.72 4.78 13.98
N SER A 172 15.06 5.35 15.14
CA SER A 172 16.12 6.34 15.37
C SER A 172 16.00 7.63 14.55
N GLN A 173 14.95 7.77 13.75
CA GLN A 173 14.74 8.91 12.88
C GLN A 173 13.81 9.92 13.53
N ARG A 174 14.17 11.20 13.39
CA ARG A 174 13.35 12.35 13.81
C ARG A 174 12.31 12.70 12.76
N TYR A 175 11.08 12.98 13.19
CA TYR A 175 9.95 13.35 12.35
C TYR A 175 9.20 14.58 12.90
N LEU A 176 8.70 15.41 11.99
CA LEU A 176 7.62 16.35 12.24
C LEU A 176 6.29 15.60 12.08
N ILE A 177 5.51 15.56 13.16
CA ILE A 177 4.21 14.89 13.23
C ILE A 177 3.13 15.94 13.51
N VAL A 178 2.15 16.04 12.62
CA VAL A 178 1.03 16.98 12.74
C VAL A 178 -0.27 16.21 12.54
N GLY A 179 -1.16 16.27 13.52
CA GLY A 179 -2.35 15.42 13.57
C GLY A 179 -3.53 16.09 14.27
N LYS A 180 -4.62 15.35 14.35
CA LYS A 180 -5.78 15.71 15.16
C LYS A 180 -5.81 14.85 16.41
N HIS A 181 -6.20 15.44 17.53
CA HIS A 181 -6.37 14.68 18.76
C HIS A 181 -7.71 13.94 18.68
N ARG A 182 -7.70 12.61 18.90
CA ARG A 182 -8.94 11.83 19.00
C ARG A 182 -9.39 11.84 20.45
N ARG A 183 -10.46 12.58 20.73
CA ARG A 183 -11.00 12.78 22.09
C ARG A 183 -11.57 11.50 22.72
N ASN A 184 -12.02 10.54 21.89
CA ASN A 184 -12.68 9.31 22.36
C ASN A 184 -11.76 8.08 22.31
N ASP A 185 -10.44 8.27 22.23
CA ASP A 185 -9.49 7.16 22.21
C ASP A 185 -8.83 7.05 23.59
N SER A 186 -9.14 5.98 24.33
CA SER A 186 -8.61 5.74 25.68
C SER A 186 -7.10 5.44 25.70
N ARG A 187 -6.45 5.36 24.53
CA ARG A 187 -5.01 5.10 24.41
C ARG A 187 -4.19 6.30 24.85
N SER A 188 -3.21 6.05 25.71
CA SER A 188 -2.21 7.06 26.08
C SER A 188 -1.30 7.39 24.89
N GLY A 189 -1.10 8.69 24.63
CA GLY A 189 -0.16 9.17 23.60
C GLY A 189 -0.82 9.92 22.44
N PHE A 190 -0.30 9.73 21.24
CA PHE A 190 -0.77 10.34 20.00
C PHE A 190 -1.27 9.27 19.03
N VAL A 191 -2.35 9.55 18.32
CA VAL A 191 -2.86 8.68 17.26
C VAL A 191 -2.68 9.39 15.93
N ILE A 192 -2.09 8.70 14.95
CA ILE A 192 -1.98 9.21 13.59
C ILE A 192 -2.61 8.25 12.60
N ASP A 193 -3.26 8.86 11.61
CA ASP A 193 -3.99 8.18 10.55
C ASP A 193 -3.59 8.72 9.17
N ARG A 194 -4.21 8.20 8.10
CA ARG A 194 -4.04 8.68 6.71
C ARG A 194 -4.19 10.19 6.53
N LYS A 195 -4.90 10.90 7.41
CA LYS A 195 -5.11 12.35 7.33
C LYS A 195 -3.99 13.14 8.00
N SER A 196 -3.16 12.48 8.81
CA SER A 196 -2.04 13.07 9.53
C SER A 196 -0.85 13.36 8.61
N VAL A 197 0.01 14.29 9.02
CA VAL A 197 1.20 14.69 8.27
C VAL A 197 2.42 14.22 9.03
N VAL A 198 3.23 13.36 8.40
CA VAL A 198 4.45 12.81 8.97
C VAL A 198 5.58 13.04 7.98
N ILE A 199 6.53 13.89 8.35
CA ILE A 199 7.61 14.33 7.46
C ILE A 199 8.93 14.12 8.20
N LYS A 200 9.94 13.54 7.54
CA LYS A 200 11.29 13.43 8.11
C LYS A 200 11.78 14.83 8.50
N TRP A 201 12.28 14.96 9.73
CA TRP A 201 12.73 16.22 10.28
C TRP A 201 13.89 16.81 9.47
N LYS A 202 13.89 18.14 9.36
CA LYS A 202 14.96 18.97 8.78
C LYS A 202 14.95 20.30 9.51
N ASP A 203 16.10 20.91 9.78
CA ASP A 203 16.17 22.11 10.64
C ASP A 203 15.41 23.32 10.08
N LYS A 204 15.25 23.38 8.75
CA LYS A 204 14.39 24.37 8.09
C LYS A 204 12.93 24.35 8.60
N TRP A 205 12.45 23.22 9.11
CA TRP A 205 11.11 23.12 9.70
C TRP A 205 10.99 23.89 10.99
N GLN A 206 12.04 24.00 11.80
CA GLN A 206 12.02 24.76 13.05
C GLN A 206 11.67 26.23 12.80
N ARG A 207 12.38 26.89 11.87
CA ARG A 207 12.10 28.29 11.49
C ARG A 207 10.71 28.44 10.86
N ARG A 208 10.32 27.48 10.01
CA ARG A 208 9.01 27.52 9.32
C ARG A 208 7.84 27.35 10.29
N LEU A 209 7.92 26.45 11.26
CA LEU A 209 6.89 26.21 12.27
C LEU A 209 6.76 27.39 13.23
N ARG A 210 7.87 28.00 13.65
CA ARG A 210 7.84 29.25 14.45
C ARG A 210 7.03 30.34 13.75
N ARG A 211 7.21 30.51 12.44
CA ARG A 211 6.38 31.44 11.64
C ARG A 211 4.90 31.03 11.62
N PHE A 212 4.60 29.75 11.45
CA PHE A 212 3.21 29.27 11.45
C PHE A 212 2.51 29.52 12.78
N VAL A 213 3.19 29.24 13.91
CA VAL A 213 2.69 29.55 15.25
C VAL A 213 2.45 31.04 15.43
N LYS A 214 3.38 31.89 14.98
CA LYS A 214 3.21 33.35 15.01
C LYS A 214 2.00 33.82 14.20
N TYR A 215 1.78 33.25 13.02
CA TYR A 215 0.61 33.57 12.19
C TYR A 215 -0.70 33.12 12.84
N GLU A 216 -0.73 31.94 13.43
CA GLU A 216 -1.90 31.42 14.14
C GLU A 216 -2.25 32.28 15.36
N ARG A 217 -1.27 32.62 16.20
CA ARG A 217 -1.49 33.52 17.36
C ARG A 217 -2.00 34.90 16.97
N ARG A 218 -1.67 35.37 15.77
CA ARG A 218 -2.13 36.67 15.22
C ARG A 218 -3.47 36.55 14.48
N GLY A 219 -4.20 35.44 14.62
CA GLY A 219 -5.49 35.23 13.96
C GLY A 219 -5.41 35.08 12.43
N LYS A 220 -4.22 34.94 11.84
CA LYS A 220 -4.03 34.88 10.37
C LYS A 220 -4.32 33.49 9.77
N CYS A 221 -4.96 32.61 10.52
CA CYS A 221 -5.45 31.34 10.01
C CYS A 221 -6.76 31.56 9.26
N ARG A 222 -6.69 31.84 7.95
CA ARG A 222 -7.89 31.86 7.08
C ARG A 222 -8.58 30.49 7.10
N GLN A 223 -9.90 30.47 7.30
CA GLN A 223 -10.72 29.24 7.39
C GLN A 223 -10.65 28.38 6.10
#